data_AF-A0A2N1N0M6-F1
#
_entry.id   AF-A0A2N1N0M6-F1
#
_cell.length_a   1.000
_cell.length_b   1.000
_cell.length_c   1.000
_cell.angle_alpha   90.00
_cell.angle_beta   90.00
_cell.angle_gamma   90.00
#
_symmetry.space_group_name_H-M   'P 1'
#
loop_
_entity.id
_entity.type
_entity.pdbx_description
1 polymer ?
#
loop_
_entity_poly.entity_id
_entity_poly.type
_entity_poly.pdbx_seq_one_letter_code
_entity_poly.pdbx_strand_id
1 'polypeptide(L)'
;MVASLNCLLLGKTSFNDAFAINVANVTEIYRINVKIDNLKISDLRVLILDRKKDTLGIDDADFMNLWKVDVTESDEYKLKEFKTIFI
;
A
#
# COMPACT_ATOMS: atom_id res chain seq x y z
N MET A 1 14.22 0.93 -10.70
CA MET A 1 12.99 1.41 -10.02
C MET A 1 12.40 2.50 -10.89
N VAL A 2 11.11 2.44 -11.19
CA VAL A 2 10.42 3.45 -12.03
C VAL A 2 9.56 4.38 -11.18
N ALA A 3 8.92 3.84 -10.14
CA ALA A 3 8.18 4.61 -9.16
C ALA A 3 8.31 3.99 -7.77
N SER A 4 8.10 4.81 -6.74
CA SER A 4 7.97 4.37 -5.35
C SER A 4 6.68 4.92 -4.78
N LEU A 5 5.85 4.04 -4.21
CA LEU A 5 4.59 4.38 -3.59
C LEU A 5 4.78 4.37 -2.08
N ASN A 6 4.52 5.50 -1.43
CA ASN A 6 4.50 5.56 0.03
C ASN A 6 3.15 5.02 0.52
N CYS A 7 3.21 3.99 1.35
CA CYS A 7 2.06 3.31 1.91
C CYS A 7 2.06 3.46 3.43
N LEU A 8 0.86 3.60 4.00
CA LEU A 8 0.65 3.65 5.43
C LEU A 8 -0.48 2.69 5.77
N LEU A 9 -0.28 1.85 6.80
CA LEU A 9 -1.34 0.95 7.25
C LEU A 9 -2.44 1.72 7.96
N LEU A 10 -3.70 1.34 7.73
CA LEU A 10 -4.83 1.95 8.39
C LEU A 10 -4.68 1.82 9.92
N GLY A 11 -4.96 2.90 10.64
CA GLY A 11 -4.78 2.98 12.09
C GLY A 11 -3.39 3.45 12.55
N LYS A 12 -2.38 3.46 11.66
CA LYS A 12 -1.15 4.23 11.87
C LYS A 12 -1.41 5.70 11.56
N THR A 13 -0.89 6.58 12.39
CA THR A 13 -1.14 8.03 12.28
C THR A 13 0.15 8.83 12.22
N SER A 14 1.27 8.16 11.89
CA SER A 14 2.54 8.84 11.67
C SER A 14 3.19 8.43 10.36
N PHE A 15 3.80 9.38 9.66
CA PHE A 15 4.61 9.12 8.48
C PHE A 15 5.86 8.29 8.79
N ASN A 16 6.32 8.26 10.04
CA ASN A 16 7.40 7.37 10.46
C ASN A 16 7.02 5.88 10.37
N ASP A 17 5.72 5.56 10.40
CA ASP A 17 5.21 4.20 10.18
C ASP A 17 5.01 3.87 8.69
N ALA A 18 5.21 4.85 7.79
CA ALA A 18 5.04 4.63 6.36
C ALA A 18 6.17 3.76 5.79
N PHE A 19 5.85 3.02 4.73
CA PHE A 19 6.80 2.16 4.03
C PHE A 19 6.63 2.31 2.53
N ALA A 20 7.72 2.09 1.81
CA ALA A 20 7.74 2.22 0.36
C ALA A 20 7.46 0.88 -0.35
N ILE A 21 6.56 0.92 -1.34
CA ILE A 21 6.41 -0.11 -2.35
C ILE A 21 7.05 0.38 -3.64
N ASN A 22 8.17 -0.26 -3.97
CA ASN A 22 8.93 0.06 -5.18
C ASN A 22 8.41 -0.75 -6.35
N VAL A 23 8.06 -0.06 -7.44
CA VAL A 23 7.57 -0.64 -8.69
C VAL A 23 8.65 -0.45 -9.77
N ALA A 24 8.96 -1.54 -10.49
CA ALA A 24 9.89 -1.52 -11.61
C ALA A 24 9.13 -1.45 -12.94
N ASN A 25 9.84 -1.22 -14.04
CA ASN A 25 9.23 -1.17 -15.38
C ASN A 25 8.47 -2.46 -15.72
N VAL A 26 9.02 -3.57 -15.24
CA VAL A 26 8.38 -4.88 -15.19
C VAL A 26 8.52 -5.37 -13.75
N THR A 27 7.40 -5.72 -13.14
CA THR A 27 7.35 -6.25 -11.78
C THR A 27 6.77 -7.66 -11.82
N GLU A 28 7.41 -8.61 -11.16
CA GLU A 28 6.91 -9.97 -11.01
C GLU A 28 5.84 -10.02 -9.91
N ILE A 29 4.66 -10.54 -10.24
CA ILE A 29 3.50 -10.63 -9.35
C ILE A 29 2.88 -12.01 -9.56
N TYR A 30 2.84 -12.84 -8.51
CA TYR A 30 2.46 -14.26 -8.62
C TYR A 30 3.16 -15.01 -9.77
N ARG A 31 4.46 -14.75 -9.97
CA ARG A 31 5.26 -15.34 -11.07
C ARG A 31 4.88 -14.89 -12.47
N ILE A 32 4.06 -13.85 -12.60
CA ILE A 32 3.70 -13.21 -13.86
C ILE A 32 4.39 -11.85 -13.92
N ASN A 33 5.06 -11.59 -15.04
CA ASN A 33 5.69 -10.30 -15.30
C ASN A 33 4.65 -9.28 -15.77
N VAL A 34 4.39 -8.26 -14.96
CA VAL A 34 3.44 -7.18 -15.26
C VAL A 34 4.22 -5.91 -15.58
N LYS A 35 3.96 -5.31 -16.75
CA LYS A 35 4.50 -3.99 -17.12
C LYS A 35 3.80 -2.91 -16.30
N ILE A 36 4.53 -1.85 -15.94
CA ILE A 36 3.98 -0.76 -15.15
C ILE A 36 2.73 -0.10 -15.78
N ASP A 37 2.71 0.05 -17.10
CA ASP A 37 1.56 0.62 -17.84
C ASP A 37 0.29 -0.26 -17.76
N ASN A 38 0.45 -1.54 -17.41
CA ASN A 38 -0.63 -2.51 -17.28
C ASN A 38 -0.96 -2.84 -15.82
N LEU A 39 -0.29 -2.20 -14.86
CA LEU A 39 -0.39 -2.54 -13.45
C LEU A 39 -1.72 -2.09 -12.87
N LYS A 40 -2.47 -3.03 -12.29
CA LYS A 40 -3.79 -2.79 -11.71
C LYS A 40 -3.72 -2.60 -10.21
N ILE A 41 -4.80 -2.07 -9.64
CA ILE A 41 -4.95 -1.96 -8.18
C ILE A 41 -4.89 -3.34 -7.50
N SER A 42 -5.44 -4.39 -8.12
CA SER A 42 -5.33 -5.77 -7.63
C SER A 42 -3.87 -6.22 -7.51
N ASP A 43 -3.06 -5.86 -8.49
CA ASP A 43 -1.64 -6.22 -8.53
C ASP A 43 -0.87 -5.51 -7.39
N LEU A 44 -1.24 -4.27 -7.07
CA LEU A 44 -0.70 -3.55 -5.91
C LEU A 44 -1.05 -4.23 -4.58
N ARG A 45 -2.28 -4.73 -4.42
CA ARG A 45 -2.69 -5.44 -3.19
C ARG A 45 -1.79 -6.66 -2.95
N VAL A 46 -1.52 -7.41 -4.01
CA VAL A 46 -0.62 -8.58 -3.96
C VAL A 46 0.79 -8.17 -3.57
N LEU A 47 1.34 -7.13 -4.20
CA LEU A 47 2.69 -6.64 -3.91
C LEU A 47 2.84 -6.15 -2.46
N ILE A 48 1.82 -5.46 -1.94
CA ILE A 48 1.79 -5.01 -0.55
C ILE A 48 1.73 -6.21 0.38
N LEU A 49 0.83 -7.16 0.12
CA LEU A 49 0.67 -8.36 0.93
C LEU A 49 1.95 -9.18 0.97
N ASP A 50 2.58 -9.45 -0.17
CA ASP A 50 3.83 -10.22 -0.26
C ASP A 50 4.94 -9.61 0.61
N ARG A 51 5.05 -8.27 0.64
CA ARG A 51 6.08 -7.56 1.42
C ARG A 51 5.73 -7.33 2.89
N LYS A 52 4.45 -7.33 3.26
CA LYS A 52 3.98 -6.95 4.60
C LYS A 52 3.03 -7.97 5.23
N LYS A 53 2.99 -9.21 4.73
CA LYS A 53 2.11 -10.29 5.20
C LYS A 53 2.10 -10.42 6.71
N ASP A 54 3.29 -10.50 7.31
CA ASP A 54 3.46 -10.68 8.75
C ASP A 54 2.95 -9.49 9.58
N THR A 55 2.92 -8.29 8.99
CA THR A 55 2.46 -7.06 9.67
C THR A 55 0.97 -6.83 9.50
N LEU A 56 0.39 -7.28 8.39
CA LEU A 56 -1.01 -7.04 8.04
C LEU A 56 -1.97 -7.98 8.77
N GLY A 57 -1.53 -9.21 9.09
CA GLY A 57 -2.42 -10.23 9.64
C GLY A 57 -3.54 -10.66 8.68
N ILE A 58 -3.37 -10.36 7.38
CA ILE A 58 -4.28 -10.74 6.29
C ILE A 58 -3.57 -11.83 5.48
N ASP A 59 -4.32 -12.85 5.03
CA ASP A 59 -3.81 -13.96 4.22
C ASP A 59 -4.17 -13.84 2.73
N ASP A 60 -5.19 -13.06 2.40
CA ASP A 60 -5.67 -12.83 1.03
C ASP A 60 -5.65 -11.33 0.65
N ALA A 61 -5.07 -11.04 -0.52
CA ALA A 61 -4.97 -9.69 -1.06
C ALA A 61 -6.36 -9.10 -1.39
N ASP A 62 -7.37 -9.93 -1.64
CA ASP A 62 -8.71 -9.46 -1.98
C ASP A 62 -9.44 -8.81 -0.79
N PHE A 63 -9.06 -9.14 0.45
CA PHE A 63 -9.57 -8.48 1.65
C PHE A 63 -8.92 -7.11 1.92
N MET A 64 -7.87 -6.74 1.17
CA MET A 64 -7.18 -5.48 1.36
C MET A 64 -7.91 -4.32 0.66
N ASN A 65 -8.38 -3.35 1.45
CA ASN A 65 -8.88 -2.08 0.96
C ASN A 65 -7.74 -1.05 0.84
N LEU A 66 -7.63 -0.42 -0.32
CA LEU A 66 -6.63 0.62 -0.60
C LEU A 66 -7.32 1.99 -0.72
N TRP A 67 -6.75 2.99 -0.06
CA TRP A 67 -7.23 4.37 -0.09
C TRP A 67 -6.14 5.25 -0.69
N LYS A 68 -6.50 6.06 -1.68
CA LYS A 68 -5.63 7.15 -2.13
C LYS A 68 -5.89 8.35 -1.24
N VAL A 69 -4.85 8.82 -0.58
CA VAL A 69 -4.92 10.01 0.29
C VAL A 69 -3.87 11.00 -0.20
N ASP A 70 -4.26 12.26 -0.33
CA ASP A 70 -3.36 13.36 -0.69
C ASP A 70 -3.07 14.19 0.57
N VAL A 71 -1.97 13.87 1.24
CA VAL A 71 -1.58 14.46 2.54
C VAL A 71 -0.09 14.78 2.49
N THR A 72 0.24 15.99 2.88
CA THR A 72 1.62 16.47 3.06
C THR A 72 2.08 16.22 4.49
N GLU A 73 3.39 16.31 4.76
CA GLU A 73 3.91 16.15 6.13
C GLU A 73 3.31 17.16 7.11
N SER A 74 3.10 18.41 6.68
CA SER A 74 2.40 19.45 7.47
C SER A 74 0.94 19.10 7.80
N ASP A 75 0.33 18.19 7.03
CA ASP A 75 -1.05 17.75 7.17
C ASP A 75 -1.19 16.39 7.89
N GLU A 76 -0.13 15.86 8.50
CA GLU A 76 -0.12 14.53 9.16
C GLU A 76 -1.30 14.34 10.14
N TYR A 77 -1.77 15.41 10.78
CA TYR A 77 -2.91 15.39 11.69
C TYR A 77 -4.20 14.84 11.05
N LYS A 78 -4.38 14.96 9.72
CA LYS A 78 -5.53 14.42 8.95
C LYS A 78 -5.54 12.89 8.94
N LEU A 79 -4.39 12.23 9.13
CA LEU A 79 -4.31 10.76 9.18
C LEU A 79 -5.11 10.17 10.33
N LYS A 80 -5.34 10.93 11.41
CA LYS A 80 -6.16 10.49 12.56
C LYS A 80 -7.62 10.25 12.17
N GLU A 81 -8.14 10.91 11.13
CA GLU A 81 -9.51 10.73 10.66
C GLU A 81 -9.73 9.33 10.06
N PHE A 82 -8.67 8.75 9.47
CA PHE A 82 -8.70 7.42 8.84
C PHE A 82 -8.57 6.26 9.86
N LYS A 83 -8.40 6.54 11.14
CA LYS A 83 -8.27 5.51 12.20
C LYS A 83 -9.62 4.91 12.61
N THR A 84 -10.74 5.54 12.27
CA THR A 84 -12.02 5.32 12.97
C THR A 84 -13.05 4.61 12.08
N ILE A 85 -12.87 3.33 11.83
CA ILE A 85 -13.99 2.42 11.53
C ILE A 85 -13.76 1.12 12.32
N PHE A 86 -14.29 1.09 13.55
CA PHE A 86 -14.63 -0.17 14.20
C PHE A 86 -16.05 -0.53 13.71
N ILE A 87 -16.16 -1.63 12.96
CA ILE A 87 -17.41 -2.40 12.86
C ILE A 87 -17.11 -3.75 13.49
#